data_AF-A0A813IWB3-F1
#
_entry.id   AF-A0A813IWB3-F1
#
_cell.length_a   1.000
_cell.length_b   1.000
_cell.length_c   1.000
_cell.angle_alpha   90.00
_cell.angle_beta   90.00
_cell.angle_gamma   90.00
#
_symmetry.space_group_name_H-M   'P 1'
#
loop_
_entity.id
_entity.type
_entity.pdbx_description
1 polymer ?
#
loop_
_entity_poly.entity_id
_entity_poly.type
_entity_poly.pdbx_seq_one_letter_code
_entity_poly.pdbx_strand_id
1 'polypeptide(L)'
;MPLFAAAAAAGAAGAGGSLFGYNRENFLYDRKMRQETEYQIIDFRIKQAELWREDVRDIIGLTSVKMDTYLIVNAVQLGFTVMAFCEGRLAAGTPVWLVGCHTLSLAGAFMYFLMSVWFAMHASVTAKSYEVRLLTQLVRLPVPTWSTLEGARTYGSSFEKVNSRQMFRVPFAMGTQEAVLGDADGAAEGLPQQGEGGAPSSQSSDLWGLEGRGDQIYELDGSIRANPDSLRHLQLIQQVMQYWQSYDGFARVAMSMGTNQLVTALAYYVIGYVLISNKAVIACFLVVALFMVIATALIRLDMSLTGLEFRTAVVLVFAGPCLCALAAQQWSLHTPRGYEMVHILSPLPYAFSAAWLMLLLYISKVSEQENGAMLPTGFRSVMYIDVFGWIKRNRQTEVVMMQGGGGSSSAAAAEAPTNRTSGLGPAVQCVGYQGSKPLSSRPEQLSGAAQAANEALTTPEMFEPTTFVPREKEEPGQRREKKIHDVQPYLRPGYVPWRIFCSATTLLIVLWWVSGVLMLLQSSGLTALRVAPLLPEPRIEFGQDFSVMQACCRCRRRRHRCHCRCRCR
;
A
#
# COMPACT_ATOMS: atom_id res chain seq x y z
N MET A 1 -88.83 -29.28 16.87
CA MET A 1 -87.75 -28.32 16.54
C MET A 1 -86.33 -28.64 17.09
N PRO A 2 -86.05 -29.63 17.97
CA PRO A 2 -84.66 -29.84 18.44
C PRO A 2 -83.73 -30.54 17.41
N LEU A 3 -84.28 -31.22 16.39
CA LEU A 3 -83.48 -31.97 15.41
C LEU A 3 -82.73 -31.10 14.39
N PHE A 4 -83.30 -29.93 14.04
CA PHE A 4 -82.65 -28.98 13.12
C PHE A 4 -81.49 -28.22 13.77
N ALA A 5 -81.56 -27.97 15.08
CA ALA A 5 -80.46 -27.34 15.82
C ALA A 5 -79.23 -28.25 15.93
N ALA A 6 -79.43 -29.57 16.10
CA ALA A 6 -78.33 -30.54 16.15
C ALA A 6 -77.62 -30.69 14.79
N ALA A 7 -78.38 -30.72 13.69
CA ALA A 7 -77.80 -30.81 12.34
C ALA A 7 -77.02 -29.53 11.96
N ALA A 8 -77.53 -28.35 12.31
CA ALA A 8 -76.83 -27.08 12.09
C ALA A 8 -75.55 -26.97 12.94
N ALA A 9 -75.57 -27.42 14.20
CA ALA A 9 -74.39 -27.44 15.06
C ALA A 9 -73.31 -28.41 14.55
N ALA A 10 -73.69 -29.59 14.05
CA ALA A 10 -72.75 -30.55 13.45
C ALA A 10 -72.10 -30.01 12.17
N GLY A 11 -72.87 -29.33 11.31
CA GLY A 11 -72.36 -28.66 10.10
C GLY A 11 -71.39 -27.51 10.42
N ALA A 12 -71.72 -26.68 11.42
CA ALA A 12 -70.85 -25.59 11.87
C ALA A 12 -69.53 -26.10 12.49
N ALA A 13 -69.58 -27.19 13.26
CA ALA A 13 -68.39 -27.82 13.83
C ALA A 13 -67.47 -28.43 12.74
N GLY A 14 -68.05 -29.07 11.71
CA GLY A 14 -67.30 -29.59 10.57
C GLY A 14 -66.62 -28.49 9.74
N ALA A 15 -67.35 -27.41 9.45
CA ALA A 15 -66.80 -26.25 8.74
C ALA A 15 -65.69 -25.56 9.56
N GLY A 16 -65.90 -25.36 10.87
CA GLY A 16 -64.90 -24.80 11.77
C GLY A 16 -63.61 -25.63 11.85
N GLY A 17 -63.73 -26.95 11.90
CA GLY A 17 -62.58 -27.86 11.89
C GLY A 17 -61.77 -27.76 10.59
N SER A 18 -62.44 -27.71 9.43
CA SER A 18 -61.77 -27.57 8.13
C SER A 18 -61.06 -26.21 7.97
N LEU A 19 -61.68 -25.11 8.41
CA LEU A 19 -61.10 -23.77 8.38
C LEU A 19 -59.89 -23.65 9.32
N PHE A 20 -60.01 -24.21 10.53
CA PHE A 20 -58.89 -24.25 11.48
C PHE A 20 -57.71 -25.06 10.93
N GLY A 21 -57.97 -26.23 10.33
CA GLY A 21 -56.96 -27.05 9.68
C GLY A 21 -56.23 -26.29 8.58
N TYR A 22 -56.98 -25.65 7.68
CA TYR A 22 -56.45 -24.84 6.59
C TYR A 22 -55.58 -23.67 7.09
N ASN A 23 -56.06 -22.90 8.08
CA ASN A 23 -55.30 -21.78 8.62
C ASN A 23 -54.04 -22.23 9.37
N ARG A 24 -54.10 -23.38 10.06
CA ARG A 24 -52.94 -23.99 10.72
C ARG A 24 -51.90 -24.44 9.69
N GLU A 25 -52.31 -25.09 8.61
CA GLU A 25 -51.41 -25.52 7.54
C GLU A 25 -50.75 -24.33 6.84
N ASN A 26 -51.52 -23.29 6.49
CA ASN A 26 -50.98 -22.07 5.93
C ASN A 26 -50.05 -21.34 6.88
N PHE A 27 -50.39 -21.25 8.17
CA PHE A 27 -49.50 -20.67 9.16
C PHE A 27 -48.16 -21.43 9.23
N LEU A 28 -48.20 -22.77 9.21
CA LEU A 28 -46.99 -23.59 9.19
C LEU A 28 -46.20 -23.42 7.89
N TYR A 29 -46.87 -23.31 6.75
CA TYR A 29 -46.25 -23.06 5.45
C TYR A 29 -45.54 -21.70 5.41
N ASP A 30 -46.23 -20.62 5.79
CA ASP A 30 -45.65 -19.26 5.83
C ASP A 30 -44.46 -19.20 6.79
N ARG A 31 -44.57 -19.87 7.95
CA ARG A 31 -43.47 -19.98 8.92
C ARG A 31 -42.27 -20.73 8.35
N LYS A 32 -42.49 -21.82 7.63
CA LYS A 32 -41.43 -22.55 6.94
C LYS A 32 -40.73 -21.67 5.88
N MET A 33 -41.50 -20.95 5.06
CA MET A 33 -40.95 -20.02 4.07
C MET A 33 -40.11 -18.91 4.69
N ARG A 34 -40.52 -18.37 5.84
CA ARG A 34 -39.74 -17.38 6.60
C ARG A 34 -38.43 -17.97 7.13
N GLN A 35 -38.49 -19.15 7.73
CA GLN A 35 -37.29 -19.85 8.20
C GLN A 35 -36.31 -20.10 7.04
N GLU A 36 -36.79 -20.52 5.88
CA GLU A 36 -35.97 -20.69 4.68
C GLU A 36 -35.36 -19.36 4.22
N THR A 37 -36.13 -18.26 4.25
CA THR A 37 -35.65 -16.92 3.91
C THR A 37 -34.56 -16.44 4.88
N GLU A 38 -34.73 -16.66 6.19
CA GLU A 38 -33.72 -16.30 7.21
C GLU A 38 -32.43 -17.09 7.02
N TYR A 39 -32.53 -18.40 6.74
CA TYR A 39 -31.35 -19.21 6.40
C TYR A 39 -30.67 -18.75 5.12
N GLN A 40 -31.43 -18.35 4.10
CA GLN A 40 -30.86 -17.77 2.88
C GLN A 40 -30.15 -16.45 3.17
N ILE A 41 -30.71 -15.57 3.98
CA ILE A 41 -30.06 -14.31 4.39
C ILE A 41 -28.75 -14.59 5.13
N ILE A 42 -28.74 -15.57 6.05
CA ILE A 42 -27.52 -15.99 6.75
C ILE A 42 -26.49 -16.54 5.75
N ASP A 43 -26.91 -17.37 4.79
CA ASP A 43 -26.04 -17.90 3.73
C ASP A 43 -25.45 -16.78 2.85
N PHE A 44 -26.24 -15.77 2.47
CA PHE A 44 -25.75 -14.60 1.74
C PHE A 44 -24.71 -13.80 2.55
N ARG A 45 -24.90 -13.63 3.86
CA ARG A 45 -23.92 -12.95 4.73
C ARG A 45 -22.63 -13.74 4.89
N ILE A 46 -22.71 -15.07 4.97
CA ILE A 46 -21.52 -15.93 4.98
C ILE A 46 -20.76 -15.78 3.67
N LYS A 47 -21.44 -15.90 2.52
CA LYS A 47 -20.83 -15.71 1.19
C LYS A 47 -20.21 -14.33 1.03
N GLN A 48 -20.88 -13.28 1.50
CA GLN A 48 -20.33 -11.92 1.47
C GLN A 48 -19.05 -11.82 2.32
N ALA A 49 -19.03 -12.39 3.52
CA ALA A 49 -17.84 -12.43 4.36
C ALA A 49 -16.71 -13.27 3.73
N GLU A 50 -17.03 -14.34 3.01
CA GLU A 50 -16.05 -15.11 2.23
C GLU A 50 -15.42 -14.27 1.12
N LEU A 51 -16.23 -13.55 0.33
CA LEU A 51 -15.75 -12.61 -0.70
C LEU A 51 -14.84 -11.53 -0.09
N TRP A 52 -15.21 -10.94 1.04
CA TRP A 52 -14.36 -9.96 1.71
C TRP A 52 -13.02 -10.54 2.16
N ARG A 53 -12.99 -11.80 2.60
CA ARG A 53 -11.74 -12.48 2.97
C ARG A 53 -10.89 -12.77 1.74
N GLU A 54 -11.50 -13.08 0.60
CA GLU A 54 -10.82 -13.24 -0.68
C GLU A 54 -10.20 -11.91 -1.15
N ASP A 55 -10.97 -10.83 -1.12
CA ASP A 55 -10.48 -9.48 -1.45
C ASP A 55 -9.26 -9.07 -0.61
N VAL A 56 -9.31 -9.32 0.71
CA VAL A 56 -8.18 -9.06 1.62
C VAL A 56 -6.93 -9.87 1.20
N ARG A 57 -7.10 -11.15 0.89
CA ARG A 57 -5.99 -12.03 0.48
C ARG A 57 -5.42 -11.62 -0.87
N ASP A 58 -6.26 -11.24 -1.82
CA ASP A 58 -5.83 -10.88 -3.17
C ASP A 58 -5.08 -9.55 -3.19
N ILE A 59 -5.63 -8.53 -2.51
CA ILE A 59 -5.01 -7.20 -2.42
C ILE A 59 -3.65 -7.28 -1.72
N ILE A 60 -3.57 -7.98 -0.59
CA ILE A 60 -2.31 -8.10 0.16
C ILE A 60 -1.36 -9.10 -0.53
N GLY A 61 -1.90 -10.17 -1.11
CA GLY A 61 -1.17 -11.17 -1.89
C GLY A 61 -0.45 -10.57 -3.08
N LEU A 62 -1.09 -9.63 -3.80
CA LEU A 62 -0.46 -8.88 -4.89
C LEU A 62 0.80 -8.13 -4.43
N THR A 63 0.75 -7.53 -3.24
CA THR A 63 1.91 -6.84 -2.65
C THR A 63 3.03 -7.82 -2.35
N SER A 64 2.72 -8.98 -1.75
CA SER A 64 3.70 -10.04 -1.46
C SER A 64 4.43 -10.50 -2.72
N VAL A 65 3.70 -10.87 -3.77
CA VAL A 65 4.28 -11.35 -5.04
C VAL A 65 5.17 -10.29 -5.68
N LYS A 66 4.75 -9.01 -5.61
CA LYS A 66 5.56 -7.89 -6.10
C LYS A 66 6.86 -7.71 -5.31
N MET A 67 6.81 -7.78 -3.98
CA MET A 67 7.99 -7.68 -3.12
C MET A 67 8.98 -8.82 -3.39
N ASP A 68 8.48 -10.04 -3.58
CA ASP A 68 9.31 -11.20 -3.92
C ASP A 68 10.01 -11.01 -5.26
N THR A 69 9.31 -10.43 -6.25
CA THR A 69 9.91 -10.06 -7.54
C THR A 69 11.02 -9.03 -7.38
N TYR A 70 10.82 -8.00 -6.54
CA TYR A 70 11.86 -7.01 -6.24
C TYR A 70 13.07 -7.65 -5.56
N LEU A 71 12.87 -8.57 -4.61
CA LEU A 71 13.96 -9.28 -3.94
C LEU A 71 14.81 -10.07 -4.94
N ILE A 72 14.19 -10.82 -5.85
CA ILE A 72 14.89 -11.64 -6.84
C ILE A 72 15.70 -10.75 -7.80
N VAL A 73 15.07 -9.71 -8.37
CA VAL A 73 15.75 -8.82 -9.33
C VAL A 73 16.91 -8.08 -8.67
N ASN A 74 16.69 -7.52 -7.47
CA ASN A 74 17.75 -6.83 -6.75
C ASN A 74 18.88 -7.77 -6.32
N ALA A 75 18.60 -9.02 -5.95
CA ALA A 75 19.63 -9.99 -5.60
C ALA A 75 20.54 -10.31 -6.80
N VAL A 76 19.96 -10.46 -8.00
CA VAL A 76 20.73 -10.67 -9.24
C VAL A 76 21.57 -9.44 -9.57
N GLN A 77 21.00 -8.23 -9.49
CA GLN A 77 21.72 -6.98 -9.73
C GLN A 77 22.85 -6.75 -8.71
N LEU A 78 22.60 -7.08 -7.44
CA LEU A 78 23.61 -7.06 -6.37
C LEU A 78 24.74 -8.05 -6.65
N GLY A 79 24.43 -9.24 -7.19
CA GLY A 79 25.44 -10.19 -7.66
C GLY A 79 26.34 -9.59 -8.74
N PHE A 80 25.76 -8.89 -9.72
CA PHE A 80 26.53 -8.18 -10.74
C PHE A 80 27.39 -7.05 -10.16
N THR A 81 26.91 -6.30 -9.16
CA THR A 81 27.72 -5.24 -8.54
C THR A 81 28.90 -5.83 -7.76
N VAL A 82 28.70 -6.91 -7.02
CA VAL A 82 29.78 -7.62 -6.30
C VAL A 82 30.80 -8.20 -7.29
N MET A 83 30.35 -8.83 -8.37
CA MET A 83 31.26 -9.34 -9.42
C MET A 83 32.06 -8.21 -10.05
N ALA A 84 31.43 -7.07 -10.35
CA ALA A 84 32.14 -5.88 -10.85
C ALA A 84 33.15 -5.32 -9.84
N PHE A 85 32.89 -5.41 -8.53
CA PHE A 85 33.86 -5.01 -7.50
C PHE A 85 35.08 -5.93 -7.44
N CYS A 86 34.85 -7.25 -7.53
CA CYS A 86 35.91 -8.24 -7.39
C CYS A 86 36.75 -8.40 -8.67
N GLU A 87 36.08 -8.54 -9.82
CA GLU A 87 36.70 -8.88 -11.10
C GLU A 87 36.83 -7.69 -12.05
N GLY A 88 36.00 -6.65 -11.87
CA GLY A 88 35.96 -5.45 -12.72
C GLY A 88 37.14 -4.50 -12.52
N ARG A 89 38.36 -5.03 -12.33
CA ARG A 89 39.58 -4.23 -12.22
C ARG A 89 39.85 -3.52 -13.53
N LEU A 90 39.95 -2.20 -13.45
CA LEU A 90 40.38 -1.36 -14.56
C LEU A 90 41.85 -1.65 -14.92
N ALA A 91 42.20 -1.48 -16.19
CA ALA A 91 43.55 -1.78 -16.67
C ALA A 91 44.62 -0.95 -15.97
N ALA A 92 45.82 -1.52 -15.84
CA ALA A 92 46.98 -0.82 -15.31
C ALA A 92 47.27 0.44 -16.17
N GLY A 93 47.37 1.60 -15.52
CA GLY A 93 47.52 2.90 -16.19
C GLY A 93 46.23 3.72 -16.31
N THR A 94 45.10 3.19 -15.84
CA THR A 94 43.87 3.98 -15.69
C THR A 94 44.07 5.07 -14.63
N PRO A 95 43.74 6.35 -14.92
CA PRO A 95 43.96 7.42 -13.96
C PRO A 95 43.07 7.27 -12.72
N VAL A 96 43.59 7.65 -11.55
CA VAL A 96 42.94 7.43 -10.25
C VAL A 96 41.56 8.09 -10.15
N TRP A 97 41.38 9.28 -10.77
CA TRP A 97 40.08 9.97 -10.78
C TRP A 97 38.99 9.17 -11.53
N LEU A 98 39.35 8.43 -12.59
CA LEU A 98 38.39 7.59 -13.32
C LEU A 98 38.02 6.36 -12.50
N VAL A 99 39.01 5.75 -11.82
CA VAL A 99 38.79 4.64 -10.89
C VAL A 99 37.88 5.07 -9.74
N GLY A 100 38.09 6.28 -9.20
CA GLY A 100 37.25 6.85 -8.15
C GLY A 100 35.79 7.02 -8.58
N CYS A 101 35.52 7.62 -9.75
CA CYS A 101 34.16 7.72 -10.31
C CYS A 101 33.49 6.36 -10.47
N HIS A 102 34.20 5.38 -11.06
CA HIS A 102 33.69 4.02 -11.23
C HIS A 102 33.33 3.37 -9.88
N THR A 103 34.25 3.44 -8.91
CA THR A 103 34.10 2.81 -7.60
C THR A 103 32.97 3.45 -6.79
N LEU A 104 32.83 4.78 -6.81
CA LEU A 104 31.75 5.48 -6.11
C LEU A 104 30.38 5.18 -6.73
N SER A 105 30.26 5.15 -8.06
CA SER A 105 29.01 4.74 -8.72
C SER A 105 28.65 3.30 -8.39
N LEU A 106 29.62 2.39 -8.37
CA LEU A 106 29.39 0.99 -8.03
C LEU A 106 29.01 0.80 -6.54
N ALA A 107 29.65 1.55 -5.63
CA ALA A 107 29.30 1.56 -4.21
C ALA A 107 27.89 2.14 -3.99
N GLY A 108 27.53 3.20 -4.71
CA GLY A 108 26.18 3.75 -4.72
C GLY A 108 25.16 2.72 -5.19
N ALA A 109 25.43 2.03 -6.30
CA ALA A 109 24.55 0.97 -6.81
C ALA A 109 24.36 -0.15 -5.77
N PHE A 110 25.44 -0.64 -5.17
CA PHE A 110 25.40 -1.65 -4.11
C PHE A 110 24.54 -1.20 -2.91
N MET A 111 24.77 0.02 -2.41
CA MET A 111 24.02 0.56 -1.27
C MET A 111 22.52 0.66 -1.56
N TYR A 112 22.14 1.15 -2.75
CA TYR A 112 20.74 1.26 -3.15
C TYR A 112 20.07 -0.10 -3.34
N PHE A 113 20.74 -1.09 -3.94
CA PHE A 113 20.20 -2.43 -4.08
C PHE A 113 20.01 -3.12 -2.71
N LEU A 114 20.98 -2.99 -1.80
CA LEU A 114 20.86 -3.54 -0.46
C LEU A 114 19.70 -2.90 0.32
N MET A 115 19.55 -1.58 0.22
CA MET A 115 18.43 -0.86 0.82
C MET A 115 17.09 -1.28 0.20
N SER A 116 17.03 -1.48 -1.11
CA SER A 116 15.83 -1.99 -1.80
C SER A 116 15.44 -3.38 -1.30
N VAL A 117 16.39 -4.30 -1.17
CA VAL A 117 16.17 -5.64 -0.60
C VAL A 117 15.63 -5.55 0.83
N TRP A 118 16.22 -4.70 1.67
CA TRP A 118 15.77 -4.53 3.05
C TRP A 118 14.34 -3.99 3.12
N PHE A 119 14.02 -2.94 2.37
CA PHE A 119 12.67 -2.38 2.33
C PHE A 119 11.63 -3.37 1.78
N ALA A 120 11.97 -4.12 0.72
CA ALA A 120 11.08 -5.14 0.16
C ALA A 120 10.80 -6.27 1.18
N MET A 121 11.83 -6.72 1.91
CA MET A 121 11.67 -7.71 2.98
C MET A 121 10.76 -7.19 4.09
N HIS A 122 10.97 -5.96 4.55
CA HIS A 122 10.13 -5.35 5.59
C HIS A 122 8.67 -5.20 5.13
N ALA A 123 8.46 -4.74 3.90
CA ALA A 123 7.13 -4.61 3.31
C ALA A 123 6.41 -5.96 3.21
N SER A 124 7.10 -7.02 2.78
CA SER A 124 6.53 -8.37 2.67
C SER A 124 6.11 -8.93 4.04
N VAL A 125 7.00 -8.87 5.04
CA VAL A 125 6.72 -9.37 6.40
C VAL A 125 5.58 -8.60 7.07
N THR A 126 5.58 -7.27 6.95
CA THR A 126 4.53 -6.43 7.53
C THR A 126 3.18 -6.69 6.85
N ALA A 127 3.13 -6.72 5.52
CA ALA A 127 1.92 -7.03 4.75
C ALA A 127 1.32 -8.38 5.18
N LYS A 128 2.12 -9.45 5.27
CA LYS A 128 1.65 -10.77 5.72
C LYS A 128 1.18 -10.80 7.17
N SER A 129 1.87 -10.08 8.06
CA SER A 129 1.47 -9.99 9.47
C SER A 129 0.10 -9.31 9.62
N TYR A 130 -0.13 -8.24 8.86
CA TYR A 130 -1.40 -7.54 8.83
C TYR A 130 -2.51 -8.32 8.11
N GLU A 131 -2.20 -9.09 7.06
CA GLU A 131 -3.15 -10.00 6.40
C GLU A 131 -3.74 -11.00 7.39
N VAL A 132 -2.89 -11.71 8.12
CA VAL A 132 -3.32 -12.69 9.13
C VAL A 132 -4.16 -12.00 10.20
N ARG A 133 -3.77 -10.79 10.63
CA ARG A 133 -4.51 -10.04 11.62
C ARG A 133 -5.90 -9.61 11.14
N LEU A 134 -5.99 -9.06 9.93
CA LEU A 134 -7.27 -8.67 9.30
C LEU A 134 -8.21 -9.88 9.23
N LEU A 135 -7.70 -11.02 8.74
CA LEU A 135 -8.49 -12.25 8.58
C LEU A 135 -8.90 -12.91 9.90
N THR A 136 -8.12 -12.74 10.98
CA THR A 136 -8.37 -13.41 12.26
C THR A 136 -9.11 -12.55 13.28
N GLN A 137 -8.94 -11.22 13.24
CA GLN A 137 -9.51 -10.31 14.24
C GLN A 137 -10.68 -9.49 13.70
N LEU A 138 -10.65 -9.08 12.43
CA LEU A 138 -11.59 -8.10 11.89
C LEU A 138 -12.60 -8.72 10.92
N VAL A 139 -12.13 -9.52 9.96
CA VAL A 139 -12.97 -10.17 8.96
C VAL A 139 -13.31 -11.60 9.38
N ARG A 140 -13.91 -11.74 10.57
CA ARG A 140 -14.41 -13.04 11.06
C ARG A 140 -15.68 -13.41 10.34
N LEU A 141 -15.87 -14.71 10.09
CA LEU A 141 -17.14 -15.22 9.59
C LEU A 141 -18.25 -14.90 10.62
N PRO A 142 -19.41 -14.39 10.18
CA PRO A 142 -20.55 -14.18 11.06
C PRO A 142 -21.13 -15.53 11.45
N VAL A 143 -20.60 -16.13 12.53
CA VAL A 143 -21.15 -17.37 13.07
C VAL A 143 -22.45 -17.02 13.80
N PRO A 144 -23.60 -17.56 13.37
CA PRO A 144 -24.85 -17.27 14.05
C PRO A 144 -24.78 -17.81 15.48
N THR A 145 -25.20 -16.99 16.45
CA THR A 145 -25.28 -17.43 17.84
C THR A 145 -26.40 -18.46 17.98
N TRP A 146 -26.31 -19.36 18.97
CA TRP A 146 -27.38 -20.33 19.24
C TRP A 146 -28.73 -19.61 19.44
N SER A 147 -28.74 -18.46 20.11
CA SER A 147 -29.94 -17.63 20.24
C SER A 147 -30.51 -17.13 18.91
N THR A 148 -29.65 -16.79 17.94
CA THR A 148 -30.10 -16.41 16.59
C THR A 148 -30.73 -17.60 15.86
N LEU A 149 -30.10 -18.77 15.96
CA LEU A 149 -30.64 -20.01 15.37
C LEU A 149 -31.94 -20.45 16.03
N GLU A 150 -32.04 -20.31 17.36
CA GLU A 150 -33.23 -20.64 18.13
C GLU A 150 -34.36 -19.64 17.89
N GLY A 151 -34.03 -18.36 17.67
CA GLY A 151 -35.00 -17.34 17.24
C GLY A 151 -35.57 -17.63 15.85
N ALA A 152 -34.75 -18.16 14.94
CA ALA A 152 -35.19 -18.59 13.61
C ALA A 152 -36.05 -19.88 13.64
N ARG A 153 -36.04 -20.61 14.76
CA ARG A 153 -36.82 -21.83 14.92
C ARG A 153 -38.28 -21.49 15.18
N THR A 154 -39.16 -21.98 14.31
CA THR A 154 -40.60 -21.78 14.46
C THR A 154 -41.22 -22.89 15.30
N TYR A 155 -41.74 -22.54 16.47
CA TYR A 155 -42.48 -23.47 17.31
C TYR A 155 -43.96 -23.53 16.90
N GLY A 156 -44.49 -24.74 16.70
CA GLY A 156 -45.93 -24.93 16.44
C GLY A 156 -46.82 -24.40 17.56
N SER A 157 -46.31 -24.37 18.80
CA SER A 157 -46.99 -23.77 19.96
C SER A 157 -47.20 -22.26 19.83
N SER A 158 -46.47 -21.57 18.94
CA SER A 158 -46.72 -20.16 18.64
C SER A 158 -48.04 -19.96 17.91
N PHE A 159 -48.55 -20.97 17.18
CA PHE A 159 -49.88 -20.92 16.58
C PHE A 159 -50.96 -20.87 17.65
N GLU A 160 -50.79 -21.61 18.75
CA GLU A 160 -51.76 -21.66 19.87
C GLU A 160 -51.90 -20.33 20.61
N LYS A 161 -50.91 -19.45 20.48
CA LYS A 161 -50.91 -18.10 21.07
C LYS A 161 -51.57 -17.05 20.18
N VAL A 162 -51.88 -17.39 18.93
CA VAL A 162 -52.52 -16.49 17.97
C VAL A 162 -53.97 -16.21 18.40
N ASN A 163 -54.49 -15.00 18.11
CA ASN A 163 -55.87 -14.67 18.46
C ASN A 163 -56.85 -15.63 17.75
N SER A 164 -57.86 -16.11 18.47
CA SER A 164 -58.84 -17.08 17.94
C SER A 164 -59.51 -16.59 16.65
N ARG A 165 -59.75 -15.26 16.52
CA ARG A 165 -60.25 -14.67 15.27
C ARG A 165 -59.34 -14.91 14.06
N GLN A 166 -58.03 -14.93 14.24
CA GLN A 166 -57.07 -15.24 13.18
C GLN A 166 -56.98 -16.75 12.92
N MET A 167 -57.15 -17.58 13.94
CA MET A 167 -57.20 -19.05 13.78
C MET A 167 -58.38 -19.51 12.90
N PHE A 168 -59.49 -18.75 12.88
CA PHE A 168 -60.70 -19.06 12.11
C PHE A 168 -60.93 -18.11 10.92
N ARG A 169 -59.87 -17.47 10.38
CA ARG A 169 -59.99 -16.61 9.20
C ARG A 169 -60.57 -17.35 8.01
N VAL A 170 -61.53 -16.75 7.32
CA VAL A 170 -62.02 -17.24 6.02
C VAL A 170 -61.26 -16.52 4.90
N PRO A 171 -60.55 -17.26 4.02
CA PRO A 171 -59.83 -16.65 2.89
C PRO A 171 -60.75 -15.78 2.03
N PHE A 172 -60.24 -14.64 1.57
CA PHE A 172 -60.92 -13.66 0.69
C PHE A 172 -62.13 -12.91 1.30
N ALA A 173 -62.85 -13.49 2.26
CA ALA A 173 -64.02 -12.85 2.87
C ALA A 173 -63.66 -11.84 3.98
N MET A 174 -62.59 -12.09 4.74
CA MET A 174 -62.18 -11.27 5.88
C MET A 174 -61.06 -10.26 5.56
N GLY A 175 -60.75 -10.03 4.29
CA GLY A 175 -59.68 -9.09 3.89
C GLY A 175 -58.26 -9.60 4.16
N THR A 176 -57.29 -8.69 4.08
CA THR A 176 -55.88 -8.99 4.39
C THR A 176 -55.69 -9.21 5.89
N GLN A 177 -54.63 -9.93 6.28
CA GLN A 177 -54.31 -10.18 7.69
C GLN A 177 -54.16 -8.89 8.51
N GLU A 178 -53.68 -7.84 7.84
CA GLU A 178 -53.50 -6.49 8.37
C GLU A 178 -54.83 -5.85 8.77
N ALA A 179 -55.86 -5.97 7.93
CA ALA A 179 -57.17 -5.39 8.19
C ALA A 179 -57.83 -6.01 9.44
N VAL A 180 -57.70 -7.33 9.62
CA VAL A 180 -58.30 -8.05 10.76
C VAL A 180 -57.62 -7.70 12.09
N LEU A 181 -56.33 -7.36 12.07
CA LEU A 181 -55.60 -6.92 13.26
C LEU A 181 -55.94 -5.47 13.64
N GLY A 182 -56.05 -4.58 12.65
CA GLY A 182 -56.36 -3.16 12.88
C GLY A 182 -57.70 -2.93 13.60
N ASP A 183 -58.72 -3.74 13.30
CA ASP A 183 -60.05 -3.60 13.92
C ASP A 183 -60.11 -4.11 15.38
N ALA A 184 -59.15 -4.92 15.83
CA ALA A 184 -59.16 -5.46 17.19
C ALA A 184 -58.66 -4.45 18.23
N ASP A 185 -57.76 -3.54 17.84
CA ASP A 185 -57.20 -2.53 18.73
C ASP A 185 -58.09 -1.27 18.81
N GLY A 186 -58.98 -1.04 17.84
CA GLY A 186 -59.94 0.08 17.83
C GLY A 186 -61.06 0.01 18.88
N ALA A 187 -61.22 -1.11 19.59
CA ALA A 187 -62.27 -1.28 20.61
C ALA A 187 -61.80 -0.96 22.06
N ALA A 188 -60.53 -0.56 22.24
CA ALA A 188 -59.97 -0.16 23.54
C ALA A 188 -59.80 1.38 23.64
N GLU A 189 -60.85 2.14 23.33
CA GLU A 189 -60.90 3.59 23.60
C GLU A 189 -61.08 3.86 25.11
N GLY A 190 -60.16 4.59 25.73
CA GLY A 190 -60.40 5.12 27.09
C GLY A 190 -59.22 5.63 27.92
N LEU A 191 -58.01 5.83 27.38
CA LEU A 191 -56.92 6.47 28.15
C LEU A 191 -56.26 7.62 27.38
N PRO A 192 -56.08 8.81 28.01
CA PRO A 192 -55.60 10.00 27.33
C PRO A 192 -54.11 9.92 27.01
N GLN A 193 -53.77 10.11 25.72
CA GLN A 193 -52.42 10.32 25.22
C GLN A 193 -51.94 11.73 25.55
N GLN A 194 -50.84 11.85 26.28
CA GLN A 194 -50.09 13.10 26.41
C GLN A 194 -48.60 12.79 26.20
N GLY A 195 -48.05 13.25 25.08
CA GLY A 195 -46.63 13.09 24.75
C GLY A 195 -46.37 13.14 23.24
N GLU A 196 -46.34 14.34 22.67
CA GLU A 196 -45.82 14.61 21.32
C GLU A 196 -44.31 14.28 21.27
N GLY A 197 -43.99 13.07 20.82
CA GLY A 197 -42.65 12.70 20.37
C GLY A 197 -42.85 11.73 19.23
N GLY A 198 -42.53 12.16 18.00
CA GLY A 198 -42.82 11.46 16.74
C GLY A 198 -42.60 9.95 16.83
N ALA A 199 -43.69 9.23 17.08
CA ALA A 199 -43.71 7.79 17.15
C ALA A 199 -43.72 7.24 15.71
N PRO A 200 -42.93 6.19 15.43
CA PRO A 200 -42.87 5.58 14.11
C PRO A 200 -44.27 5.14 13.67
N SER A 201 -44.69 5.65 12.52
CA SER A 201 -45.97 5.40 11.88
C SER A 201 -46.20 3.91 11.62
N SER A 202 -47.44 3.49 11.88
CA SER A 202 -48.11 2.24 11.49
C SER A 202 -47.41 0.95 11.91
N GLN A 203 -47.92 0.36 13.00
CA GLN A 203 -47.80 -1.06 13.33
C GLN A 203 -48.12 -1.90 12.08
N SER A 204 -47.09 -2.36 11.37
CA SER A 204 -47.24 -3.45 10.42
C SER A 204 -47.80 -4.65 11.18
N SER A 205 -48.74 -5.36 10.58
CA SER A 205 -49.37 -6.57 11.15
C SER A 205 -48.39 -7.70 11.52
N ASP A 206 -47.13 -7.52 11.20
CA ASP A 206 -46.05 -8.27 11.74
C ASP A 206 -45.73 -7.89 13.18
N LEU A 207 -46.36 -8.60 14.12
CA LEU A 207 -46.07 -8.58 15.56
C LEU A 207 -44.58 -8.80 15.89
N TRP A 208 -43.77 -9.27 14.94
CA TRP A 208 -42.35 -9.56 15.08
C TRP A 208 -41.46 -8.62 14.23
N GLY A 209 -42.04 -7.70 13.43
CA GLY A 209 -41.31 -6.76 12.58
C GLY A 209 -40.55 -7.38 11.40
N LEU A 210 -40.83 -8.63 11.06
CA LEU A 210 -40.15 -9.48 10.06
C LEU A 210 -40.50 -9.20 8.58
N GLU A 211 -41.53 -8.43 8.27
CA GLU A 211 -41.97 -8.06 6.91
C GLU A 211 -41.54 -6.64 6.50
N GLY A 212 -40.67 -6.00 7.31
CA GLY A 212 -40.08 -4.71 6.97
C GLY A 212 -39.29 -4.78 5.65
N ARG A 213 -39.48 -3.76 4.79
CA ARG A 213 -38.70 -3.59 3.56
C ARG A 213 -37.21 -3.65 3.87
N GLY A 214 -36.47 -4.48 3.14
CA GLY A 214 -35.02 -4.65 3.26
C GLY A 214 -34.20 -3.41 2.89
N ASP A 215 -34.87 -2.35 2.43
CA ASP A 215 -34.28 -1.08 1.99
C ASP A 215 -33.40 -0.40 3.07
N GLN A 216 -33.62 -0.72 4.35
CA GLN A 216 -32.82 -0.19 5.47
C GLN A 216 -31.59 -1.05 5.80
N ILE A 217 -31.46 -2.23 5.21
CA ILE A 217 -30.28 -3.06 5.41
C ILE A 217 -29.17 -2.45 4.57
N TYR A 218 -28.19 -1.83 5.22
CA TYR A 218 -27.03 -1.20 4.59
C TYR A 218 -26.44 -2.08 3.46
N GLU A 219 -26.32 -3.39 3.69
CA GLU A 219 -25.76 -4.37 2.75
C GLU A 219 -26.55 -4.54 1.43
N LEU A 220 -27.86 -4.22 1.43
CA LEU A 220 -28.74 -4.27 0.26
C LEU A 220 -29.00 -2.90 -0.36
N ASP A 221 -28.47 -1.83 0.24
CA ASP A 221 -28.62 -0.50 -0.31
C ASP A 221 -27.86 -0.40 -1.65
N GLY A 222 -28.59 -0.05 -2.71
CA GLY A 222 -28.04 0.16 -4.05
C GLY A 222 -26.98 1.26 -4.09
N SER A 223 -26.93 2.13 -3.06
CA SER A 223 -25.90 3.16 -2.90
C SER A 223 -24.48 2.58 -2.78
N ILE A 224 -24.31 1.37 -2.24
CA ILE A 224 -23.01 0.69 -2.14
C ILE A 224 -22.40 0.46 -3.54
N ARG A 225 -23.26 0.22 -4.56
CA ARG A 225 -22.80 0.05 -5.94
C ARG A 225 -22.28 1.35 -6.56
N ALA A 226 -22.72 2.50 -6.07
CA ALA A 226 -22.31 3.78 -6.61
C ALA A 226 -20.88 4.16 -6.17
N ASN A 227 -20.49 3.80 -4.94
CA ASN A 227 -19.18 4.16 -4.36
C ASN A 227 -18.50 2.96 -3.70
N PRO A 228 -17.69 2.17 -4.44
CA PRO A 228 -16.97 1.04 -3.86
C PRO A 228 -16.03 1.48 -2.73
N ASP A 229 -15.52 2.71 -2.75
CA ASP A 229 -14.61 3.24 -1.72
C ASP A 229 -15.25 3.39 -0.33
N SER A 230 -16.58 3.43 -0.26
CA SER A 230 -17.29 3.46 1.04
C SER A 230 -17.42 2.08 1.69
N LEU A 231 -16.96 1.02 1.02
CA LEU A 231 -16.96 -0.32 1.59
C LEU A 231 -16.04 -0.39 2.81
N ARG A 232 -16.62 -0.74 3.96
CA ARG A 232 -15.91 -0.80 5.25
C ARG A 232 -14.63 -1.64 5.20
N HIS A 233 -14.65 -2.80 4.54
CA HIS A 233 -13.48 -3.67 4.47
C HIS A 233 -12.35 -3.04 3.64
N LEU A 234 -12.66 -2.27 2.59
CA LEU A 234 -11.67 -1.53 1.81
C LEU A 234 -11.06 -0.38 2.62
N GLN A 235 -11.85 0.34 3.41
CA GLN A 235 -11.35 1.37 4.33
C GLN A 235 -10.42 0.78 5.41
N LEU A 236 -10.76 -0.40 5.93
CA LEU A 236 -9.89 -1.13 6.85
C LEU A 236 -8.56 -1.51 6.19
N ILE A 237 -8.61 -2.08 4.98
CA ILE A 237 -7.41 -2.40 4.22
C ILE A 237 -6.59 -1.14 3.95
N GLN A 238 -7.23 -0.02 3.60
CA GLN A 238 -6.58 1.27 3.36
C GLN A 238 -5.80 1.76 4.57
N GLN A 239 -6.40 1.73 5.75
CA GLN A 239 -5.75 2.13 7.00
C GLN A 239 -4.51 1.28 7.27
N VAL A 240 -4.62 -0.01 6.97
CA VAL A 240 -3.58 -0.99 7.26
C VAL A 240 -2.45 -0.94 6.21
N MET A 241 -2.77 -0.69 4.93
CA MET A 241 -1.81 -0.58 3.84
C MET A 241 -0.72 0.47 4.07
N GLN A 242 -1.04 1.56 4.77
CA GLN A 242 -0.12 2.67 5.05
C GLN A 242 1.18 2.22 5.72
N TYR A 243 1.13 1.15 6.52
CA TYR A 243 2.29 0.66 7.27
C TYR A 243 3.36 0.00 6.40
N TRP A 244 2.99 -0.62 5.26
CA TRP A 244 3.97 -1.25 4.36
C TRP A 244 4.10 -0.54 3.01
N GLN A 245 3.09 0.24 2.59
CA GLN A 245 3.08 0.91 1.29
C GLN A 245 4.27 1.86 1.10
N SER A 246 4.68 2.54 2.17
CA SER A 246 5.86 3.40 2.17
C SER A 246 7.15 2.62 1.89
N TYR A 247 7.33 1.46 2.55
CA TYR A 247 8.47 0.58 2.32
C TYR A 247 8.50 0.03 0.89
N ASP A 248 7.35 -0.38 0.36
CA ASP A 248 7.19 -0.82 -1.04
C ASP A 248 7.58 0.29 -2.03
N GLY A 249 7.07 1.51 -1.81
CA GLY A 249 7.43 2.68 -2.62
C GLY A 249 8.93 2.98 -2.60
N PHE A 250 9.53 3.04 -1.41
CA PHE A 250 10.98 3.29 -1.28
C PHE A 250 11.84 2.13 -1.78
N ALA A 251 11.39 0.88 -1.67
CA ALA A 251 12.08 -0.27 -2.26
C ALA A 251 12.22 -0.09 -3.78
N ARG A 252 11.12 0.28 -4.45
CA ARG A 252 11.11 0.51 -5.90
C ARG A 252 11.99 1.70 -6.30
N VAL A 253 11.93 2.80 -5.56
CA VAL A 253 12.78 3.98 -5.77
C VAL A 253 14.26 3.62 -5.66
N ALA A 254 14.64 2.90 -4.59
CA ALA A 254 16.01 2.45 -4.38
C ALA A 254 16.50 1.52 -5.50
N MET A 255 15.67 0.57 -5.96
CA MET A 255 16.01 -0.32 -7.08
C MET A 255 16.29 0.46 -8.38
N SER A 256 15.43 1.44 -8.70
CA SER A 256 15.60 2.29 -9.90
C SER A 256 16.89 3.10 -9.82
N MET A 257 17.16 3.73 -8.67
CA MET A 257 18.39 4.50 -8.45
C MET A 257 19.64 3.62 -8.49
N GLY A 258 19.60 2.43 -7.89
CA GLY A 258 20.68 1.46 -7.95
C GLY A 258 20.99 1.03 -9.38
N THR A 259 19.95 0.76 -10.17
CA THR A 259 20.10 0.40 -11.60
C THR A 259 20.73 1.53 -12.41
N ASN A 260 20.30 2.78 -12.17
CA ASN A 260 20.89 3.93 -12.86
C ASN A 260 22.37 4.16 -12.48
N GLN A 261 22.72 3.97 -11.21
CA GLN A 261 24.11 4.03 -10.74
C GLN A 261 24.96 2.89 -11.33
N LEU A 262 24.40 1.68 -11.47
CA LEU A 262 25.07 0.55 -12.10
C LEU A 262 25.36 0.83 -13.58
N VAL A 263 24.39 1.36 -14.34
CA VAL A 263 24.59 1.75 -15.75
C VAL A 263 25.68 2.82 -15.87
N THR A 264 25.70 3.78 -14.95
CA THR A 264 26.75 4.82 -14.89
C THR A 264 28.12 4.21 -14.57
N ALA A 265 28.19 3.26 -13.64
CA ALA A 265 29.42 2.54 -13.31
C ALA A 265 29.96 1.75 -14.50
N LEU A 266 29.08 1.09 -15.27
CA LEU A 266 29.43 0.38 -16.51
C LEU A 266 29.94 1.33 -17.59
N ALA A 267 29.38 2.54 -17.70
CA ALA A 267 29.89 3.56 -18.60
C ALA A 267 31.33 3.97 -18.23
N TYR A 268 31.61 4.20 -16.94
CA TYR A 268 32.99 4.48 -16.48
C TYR A 268 33.94 3.30 -16.70
N TYR A 269 33.45 2.06 -16.53
CA TYR A 269 34.23 0.85 -16.81
C TYR A 269 34.64 0.79 -18.29
N VAL A 270 33.70 1.04 -19.21
CA VAL A 270 33.98 1.07 -20.65
C VAL A 270 34.97 2.17 -21.02
N ILE A 271 34.87 3.36 -20.39
CA ILE A 271 35.86 4.43 -20.59
C ILE A 271 37.26 3.93 -20.21
N GLY A 272 37.41 3.33 -19.03
CA GLY A 272 38.72 2.82 -18.60
C GLY A 272 39.21 1.66 -19.49
N TYR A 273 38.35 0.74 -19.87
CA TYR A 273 38.75 -0.43 -20.66
C TYR A 273 38.99 -0.08 -22.13
N VAL A 274 37.98 0.42 -22.84
CA VAL A 274 38.02 0.63 -24.30
C VAL A 274 38.85 1.84 -24.70
N LEU A 275 38.76 2.95 -23.95
CA LEU A 275 39.49 4.17 -24.30
C LEU A 275 40.95 4.10 -23.86
N ILE A 276 41.23 3.71 -22.61
CA ILE A 276 42.61 3.72 -22.09
C ILE A 276 43.40 2.51 -22.60
N SER A 277 42.83 1.31 -22.55
CA SER A 277 43.55 0.07 -22.93
C SER A 277 43.60 -0.13 -24.44
N ASN A 278 42.46 0.00 -25.13
CA ASN A 278 42.37 -0.30 -26.56
C ASN A 278 42.56 0.94 -27.46
N LYS A 279 42.63 2.15 -26.89
CA LYS A 279 42.76 3.42 -27.62
C LYS A 279 41.68 3.65 -28.68
N ALA A 280 40.52 3.00 -28.55
CA ALA A 280 39.43 3.07 -29.52
C ALA A 280 38.43 4.19 -29.14
N VAL A 281 38.77 5.43 -29.48
CA VAL A 281 38.03 6.63 -29.06
C VAL A 281 36.57 6.61 -29.51
N ILE A 282 36.34 6.43 -30.81
CA ILE A 282 34.98 6.48 -31.39
C ILE A 282 34.08 5.39 -30.78
N ALA A 283 34.60 4.16 -30.67
CA ALA A 283 33.87 3.05 -30.08
C ALA A 283 33.47 3.34 -28.62
N CYS A 284 34.38 3.91 -27.82
CA CYS A 284 34.09 4.29 -26.44
C CYS A 284 32.94 5.32 -26.37
N PHE A 285 32.98 6.39 -27.17
CA PHE A 285 31.93 7.41 -27.14
C PHE A 285 30.56 6.86 -27.55
N LEU A 286 30.51 5.96 -28.54
CA LEU A 286 29.26 5.32 -28.95
C LEU A 286 28.66 4.45 -27.83
N VAL A 287 29.50 3.66 -27.12
CA VAL A 287 29.02 2.82 -26.02
C VAL A 287 28.62 3.66 -24.80
N VAL A 288 29.35 4.73 -24.47
CA VAL A 288 28.97 5.66 -23.40
C VAL A 288 27.63 6.32 -23.73
N ALA A 289 27.45 6.79 -24.97
CA ALA A 289 26.18 7.37 -25.42
C ALA A 289 25.03 6.36 -25.29
N LEU A 290 25.26 5.09 -25.68
CA LEU A 290 24.27 4.02 -25.52
C LEU A 290 23.86 3.83 -24.06
N PHE A 291 24.80 3.75 -23.12
CA PHE A 291 24.49 3.63 -21.70
C PHE A 291 23.75 4.86 -21.16
N MET A 292 24.08 6.07 -21.61
CA MET A 292 23.37 7.28 -21.18
C MET A 292 21.95 7.36 -21.74
N VAL A 293 21.71 6.83 -22.95
CA VAL A 293 20.35 6.67 -23.49
C VAL A 293 19.55 5.68 -22.63
N ILE A 294 20.15 4.55 -22.23
CA ILE A 294 19.50 3.58 -21.33
C ILE A 294 19.20 4.22 -19.97
N ALA A 295 20.15 4.91 -19.36
CA ALA A 295 19.97 5.64 -18.10
C ALA A 295 18.81 6.66 -18.19
N THR A 296 18.74 7.39 -19.30
CA THR A 296 17.66 8.36 -19.55
C THR A 296 16.30 7.69 -19.77
N ALA A 297 16.28 6.54 -20.46
CA ALA A 297 15.06 5.76 -20.62
C ALA A 297 14.55 5.25 -19.27
N LEU A 298 15.44 4.78 -18.38
CA LEU A 298 15.09 4.36 -17.02
C LEU A 298 14.48 5.52 -16.22
N ILE A 299 15.10 6.71 -16.25
CA ILE A 299 14.57 7.91 -15.57
C ILE A 299 13.17 8.26 -16.09
N ARG A 300 12.97 8.20 -17.42
CA ARG A 300 11.67 8.50 -18.04
C ARG A 300 10.58 7.48 -17.69
N LEU A 301 10.94 6.21 -17.55
CA LEU A 301 9.99 5.15 -17.22
C LEU A 301 9.57 5.21 -15.74
N ASP A 302 10.51 5.49 -14.84
CA ASP A 302 10.26 5.42 -13.39
C ASP A 302 9.75 6.73 -12.78
N MET A 303 10.17 7.90 -13.30
CA MET A 303 9.87 9.20 -12.70
C MET A 303 8.82 9.97 -13.50
N SER A 304 7.87 10.60 -12.79
CA SER A 304 6.92 11.56 -13.36
C SER A 304 7.47 12.97 -13.21
N LEU A 305 8.43 13.33 -14.06
CA LEU A 305 9.07 14.64 -14.05
C LEU A 305 8.32 15.65 -14.91
N THR A 306 8.33 16.91 -14.48
CA THR A 306 7.97 18.03 -15.37
C THR A 306 9.02 18.16 -16.49
N GLY A 307 8.65 18.82 -17.60
CA GLY A 307 9.55 18.94 -18.76
C GLY A 307 10.90 19.61 -18.43
N LEU A 308 10.92 20.56 -17.50
CA LEU A 308 12.17 21.20 -17.04
C LEU A 308 12.98 20.28 -16.13
N GLU A 309 12.35 19.65 -15.13
CA GLU A 309 13.01 18.68 -14.24
C GLU A 309 13.64 17.53 -15.05
N PHE A 310 12.93 17.03 -16.06
CA PHE A 310 13.44 15.98 -16.95
C PHE A 310 14.67 16.44 -17.74
N ARG A 311 14.64 17.66 -18.32
CA ARG A 311 15.79 18.20 -19.04
C ARG A 311 17.00 18.37 -18.12
N THR A 312 16.80 18.89 -16.92
CA THR A 312 17.87 19.04 -15.92
C THR A 312 18.43 17.67 -15.52
N ALA A 313 17.57 16.68 -15.27
CA ALA A 313 17.98 15.31 -14.96
C ALA A 313 18.85 14.70 -16.06
N VAL A 314 18.42 14.80 -17.33
CA VAL A 314 19.16 14.31 -18.49
C VAL A 314 20.53 14.98 -18.59
N VAL A 315 20.59 16.30 -18.45
CA VAL A 315 21.87 17.03 -18.50
C VAL A 315 22.82 16.56 -17.40
N LEU A 316 22.35 16.45 -16.15
CA LEU A 316 23.21 16.04 -15.03
C LEU A 316 23.73 14.60 -15.19
N VAL A 317 22.87 13.68 -15.68
CA VAL A 317 23.23 12.27 -15.88
C VAL A 317 24.20 12.08 -17.04
N PHE A 318 24.01 12.78 -18.16
CA PHE A 318 24.93 12.73 -19.30
C PHE A 318 26.26 13.42 -19.01
N ALA A 319 26.24 14.56 -18.32
CA ALA A 319 27.42 15.40 -18.15
C ALA A 319 28.58 14.66 -17.47
N GLY A 320 28.30 13.86 -16.43
CA GLY A 320 29.34 13.13 -15.69
C GLY A 320 30.17 12.20 -16.61
N PRO A 321 29.58 11.15 -17.20
CA PRO A 321 30.28 10.20 -18.07
C PRO A 321 30.86 10.85 -19.33
N CYS A 322 30.19 11.83 -19.95
CA CYS A 322 30.71 12.52 -21.13
C CYS A 322 31.96 13.35 -20.82
N LEU A 323 31.96 14.14 -19.74
CA LEU A 323 33.13 14.90 -19.31
C LEU A 323 34.29 13.98 -18.91
N CYS A 324 33.96 12.85 -18.28
CA CYS A 324 34.90 11.80 -17.92
C CYS A 324 35.57 11.17 -19.17
N ALA A 325 34.78 10.87 -20.22
CA ALA A 325 35.29 10.37 -21.49
C ALA A 325 36.19 11.39 -22.21
N LEU A 326 35.81 12.67 -22.19
CA LEU A 326 36.64 13.76 -22.76
C LEU A 326 37.97 13.91 -22.00
N ALA A 327 37.93 13.90 -20.66
CA ALA A 327 39.15 13.93 -19.85
C ALA A 327 40.04 12.71 -20.13
N ALA A 328 39.46 11.51 -20.22
CA ALA A 328 40.20 10.29 -20.52
C ALA A 328 40.80 10.30 -21.94
N GLN A 329 40.12 10.91 -22.90
CA GLN A 329 40.66 11.11 -24.25
C GLN A 329 41.87 12.05 -24.22
N GLN A 330 41.78 13.20 -23.53
CA GLN A 330 42.91 14.13 -23.40
C GLN A 330 44.10 13.48 -22.68
N TRP A 331 43.83 12.69 -21.63
CA TRP A 331 44.83 11.88 -20.93
C TRP A 331 45.55 10.90 -21.88
N SER A 332 44.81 10.26 -22.78
CA SER A 332 45.36 9.27 -23.72
C SER A 332 46.28 9.84 -24.79
N LEU A 333 46.20 11.15 -25.06
CA LEU A 333 47.00 11.84 -26.08
C LEU A 333 48.41 12.20 -25.60
N HIS A 334 48.70 12.12 -24.30
CA HIS A 334 50.01 12.44 -23.71
C HIS A 334 50.57 13.82 -24.10
N THR A 335 49.71 14.81 -24.33
CA THR A 335 50.13 16.19 -24.66
C THR A 335 50.19 17.06 -23.41
N PRO A 336 51.11 18.05 -23.32
CA PRO A 336 51.20 18.93 -22.16
C PRO A 336 49.91 19.71 -21.89
N ARG A 337 49.27 20.25 -22.95
CA ARG A 337 47.96 20.90 -22.86
C ARG A 337 46.85 19.93 -22.42
N GLY A 338 46.94 18.67 -22.85
CA GLY A 338 45.99 17.62 -22.43
C GLY A 338 46.00 17.41 -20.92
N TYR A 339 47.18 17.42 -20.29
CA TYR A 339 47.29 17.30 -18.83
C TYR A 339 46.63 18.48 -18.10
N GLU A 340 46.84 19.72 -18.55
CA GLU A 340 46.16 20.89 -18.00
C GLU A 340 44.63 20.78 -18.12
N MET A 341 44.13 20.35 -19.28
CA MET A 341 42.70 20.12 -19.49
C MET A 341 42.15 19.02 -18.57
N VAL A 342 42.91 17.94 -18.34
CA VAL A 342 42.51 16.85 -17.43
C VAL A 342 42.38 17.35 -16.00
N HIS A 343 43.30 18.21 -15.54
CA HIS A 343 43.23 18.79 -14.20
C HIS A 343 41.94 19.60 -14.00
N ILE A 344 41.53 20.40 -14.99
CA ILE A 344 40.29 21.17 -14.94
C ILE A 344 39.04 20.28 -15.07
N LEU A 345 39.08 19.27 -15.95
CA LEU A 345 37.91 18.42 -16.24
C LEU A 345 37.66 17.34 -15.18
N SER A 346 38.69 16.78 -14.57
CA SER A 346 38.58 15.64 -13.64
C SER A 346 37.67 15.83 -12.41
N PRO A 347 37.57 17.01 -11.74
CA PRO A 347 36.65 17.18 -10.62
C PRO A 347 35.19 17.37 -11.07
N LEU A 348 34.93 17.78 -12.32
CA LEU A 348 33.58 18.10 -12.78
C LEU A 348 32.63 16.88 -12.78
N PRO A 349 33.02 15.67 -13.25
CA PRO A 349 32.17 14.48 -13.14
C PRO A 349 31.67 14.18 -11.73
N TYR A 350 32.50 14.45 -10.71
CA TYR A 350 32.11 14.28 -9.30
C TYR A 350 31.03 15.28 -8.89
N ALA A 351 31.22 16.55 -9.28
CA ALA A 351 30.24 17.60 -9.00
C ALA A 351 28.90 17.34 -9.69
N PHE A 352 28.92 16.92 -10.96
CA PHE A 352 27.69 16.56 -11.70
C PHE A 352 26.98 15.34 -11.10
N SER A 353 27.73 14.32 -10.67
CA SER A 353 27.16 13.13 -10.02
C SER A 353 26.56 13.47 -8.64
N ALA A 354 27.21 14.34 -7.86
CA ALA A 354 26.65 14.85 -6.60
C ALA A 354 25.38 15.69 -6.84
N ALA A 355 25.41 16.58 -7.84
CA ALA A 355 24.26 17.39 -8.23
C ALA A 355 23.09 16.54 -8.72
N TRP A 356 23.37 15.45 -9.44
CA TRP A 356 22.35 14.47 -9.85
C TRP A 356 21.67 13.84 -8.62
N LEU A 357 22.44 13.35 -7.65
CA LEU A 357 21.89 12.78 -6.42
C LEU A 357 21.11 13.81 -5.58
N MET A 358 21.57 15.07 -5.54
CA MET A 358 20.82 16.16 -4.89
C MET A 358 19.48 16.44 -5.61
N LEU A 359 19.50 16.49 -6.94
CA LEU A 359 18.29 16.65 -7.73
C LEU A 359 17.33 15.47 -7.50
N LEU A 360 17.84 14.25 -7.34
CA LEU A 360 17.02 13.07 -7.01
C LEU A 360 16.32 13.21 -5.64
N LEU A 361 17.01 13.70 -4.61
CA LEU A 361 16.39 13.99 -3.32
C LEU A 361 15.30 15.05 -3.44
N TYR A 362 15.57 16.10 -4.22
CA TYR A 362 14.60 17.17 -4.48
C TYR A 362 13.36 16.65 -5.23
N ILE A 363 13.57 15.86 -6.28
CA ILE A 363 12.51 15.28 -7.13
C ILE A 363 11.66 14.26 -6.37
N SER A 364 12.22 13.59 -5.36
CA SER A 364 11.51 12.55 -4.62
C SER A 364 10.19 13.06 -4.02
N LYS A 365 10.05 14.39 -3.81
CA LYS A 365 8.80 15.10 -3.43
C LYS A 365 7.98 14.28 -2.45
N VAL A 366 8.61 13.94 -1.32
CA VAL A 366 7.95 13.16 -0.28
C VAL A 366 6.82 14.02 0.29
N SER A 367 5.60 13.61 -0.01
CA SER A 367 4.39 14.26 0.50
C SER A 367 3.84 13.38 1.60
N GLU A 368 3.47 13.99 2.71
CA GLU A 368 2.58 13.37 3.68
C GLU A 368 1.19 13.29 3.03
N GLN A 369 0.58 12.11 3.06
CA GLN A 369 -0.81 11.92 2.66
C GLN A 369 -1.74 12.27 3.83
N GLU A 370 -3.04 12.45 3.57
CA GLU A 370 -4.06 12.70 4.62
C GLU A 370 -4.05 11.63 5.72
N ASN A 371 -3.66 10.42 5.33
CA ASN A 371 -3.51 9.26 6.17
C ASN A 371 -2.22 9.27 7.03
N GLY A 372 -1.39 10.32 6.95
CA GLY A 372 -0.10 10.42 7.64
C GLY A 372 1.03 9.57 7.02
N ALA A 373 0.74 8.82 5.95
CA ALA A 373 1.74 8.03 5.24
C ALA A 373 2.64 8.92 4.38
N MET A 374 3.95 8.77 4.52
CA MET A 374 4.94 9.46 3.67
C MET A 374 5.29 8.61 2.45
N LEU A 375 4.97 9.12 1.24
CA LEU A 375 5.20 8.42 -0.02
C LEU A 375 5.99 9.30 -1.02
N PRO A 376 6.94 8.71 -1.78
CA PRO A 376 7.72 9.44 -2.78
C PRO A 376 6.90 9.65 -4.06
N THR A 377 6.08 10.71 -4.06
CA THR A 377 5.13 11.01 -5.15
C THR A 377 5.78 11.42 -6.47
N GLY A 378 7.09 11.73 -6.48
CA GLY A 378 7.84 12.02 -7.70
C GLY A 378 7.97 10.82 -8.65
N PHE A 379 7.71 9.61 -8.17
CA PHE A 379 7.82 8.38 -8.93
C PHE A 379 6.46 7.91 -9.42
N ARG A 380 6.27 7.90 -10.75
CA ARG A 380 5.05 7.41 -11.40
C ARG A 380 4.72 5.99 -10.98
N SER A 381 5.76 5.22 -10.77
CA SER A 381 5.75 3.82 -10.49
C SER A 381 5.19 3.51 -9.08
N VAL A 382 5.29 4.48 -8.16
CA VAL A 382 4.71 4.45 -6.80
C VAL A 382 3.23 4.80 -6.84
N MET A 383 2.79 5.63 -7.79
CA MET A 383 1.38 5.92 -8.01
C MET A 383 0.58 4.69 -8.46
N TYR A 384 1.23 3.69 -9.06
CA TYR A 384 0.56 2.41 -9.40
C TYR A 384 0.32 1.51 -8.19
N ILE A 385 0.88 1.84 -7.03
CA ILE A 385 0.58 1.13 -5.78
C ILE A 385 -0.81 1.54 -5.26
N ASP A 386 -1.29 2.73 -5.64
CA ASP A 386 -2.63 3.20 -5.34
C ASP A 386 -3.66 2.56 -6.30
N VAL A 387 -4.02 1.30 -6.01
CA VAL A 387 -4.97 0.49 -6.80
C VAL A 387 -6.32 1.18 -6.95
N PHE A 388 -6.71 1.98 -5.96
CA PHE A 388 -8.01 2.64 -5.90
C PHE A 388 -7.99 4.09 -6.42
N GLY A 389 -6.81 4.63 -6.76
CA GLY A 389 -6.66 5.98 -7.28
C GLY A 389 -7.03 7.09 -6.29
N TRP A 390 -6.97 6.81 -4.98
CA TRP A 390 -7.34 7.74 -3.92
C TRP A 390 -6.49 9.01 -3.90
N ILE A 391 -5.19 8.89 -4.18
CA ILE A 391 -4.26 10.03 -4.19
C ILE A 391 -4.70 11.09 -5.20
N LYS A 392 -5.27 10.66 -6.33
CA LYS A 392 -5.74 11.58 -7.38
C LYS A 392 -7.00 12.33 -6.96
N ARG A 393 -7.90 11.68 -6.22
CA ARG A 393 -9.19 12.28 -5.82
C ARG A 393 -9.00 13.40 -4.82
N ASN A 394 -8.16 13.20 -3.81
CA ASN A 394 -7.91 14.21 -2.77
C ASN A 394 -7.37 15.51 -3.36
N ARG A 395 -6.48 15.42 -4.34
CA ARG A 395 -5.97 16.58 -5.07
C ARG A 395 -7.05 17.31 -5.87
N GLN A 396 -8.03 16.61 -6.41
CA GLN A 396 -9.16 17.24 -7.08
C GLN A 396 -10.08 17.93 -6.08
N THR A 397 -10.38 17.29 -4.95
CA THR A 397 -11.19 17.87 -3.87
C THR A 397 -10.56 19.15 -3.34
N GLU A 398 -9.25 19.16 -3.11
CA GLU A 398 -8.51 20.34 -2.66
C GLU A 398 -8.57 21.48 -3.70
N VAL A 399 -8.39 21.18 -4.99
CA VAL A 399 -8.49 22.18 -6.06
C VAL A 399 -9.92 22.73 -6.18
N VAL A 400 -10.95 21.90 -6.03
CA VAL A 400 -12.35 22.33 -6.05
C VAL A 400 -12.67 23.20 -4.83
N MET A 401 -12.17 22.85 -3.65
CA MET A 401 -12.31 23.69 -2.45
C MET A 401 -11.59 25.04 -2.61
N MET A 402 -10.42 25.07 -3.24
CA MET A 402 -9.70 26.31 -3.52
C MET A 402 -10.36 27.17 -4.62
N GLN A 403 -11.00 26.56 -5.62
CA GLN A 403 -11.69 27.28 -6.71
C GLN A 403 -13.15 27.64 -6.40
N GLY A 404 -13.79 26.95 -5.45
CA GLY A 404 -15.22 27.06 -5.14
C GLY A 404 -15.62 28.07 -4.06
N GLY A 405 -14.68 28.86 -3.52
CA GLY A 405 -14.91 29.81 -2.40
C GLY A 405 -15.85 30.99 -2.65
N GLY A 406 -16.72 30.95 -3.67
CA GLY A 406 -17.64 32.04 -4.03
C GLY A 406 -19.15 31.74 -3.94
N GLY A 407 -19.57 30.54 -3.54
CA GLY A 407 -20.98 30.14 -3.58
C GLY A 407 -21.55 29.75 -2.22
N SER A 408 -22.46 30.57 -1.70
CA SER A 408 -23.23 30.39 -0.46
C SER A 408 -24.01 29.06 -0.40
N SER A 409 -24.08 28.51 0.83
CA SER A 409 -25.18 27.73 1.45
C SER A 409 -25.52 26.32 0.96
N SER A 410 -25.41 25.33 1.86
CA SER A 410 -26.52 24.40 2.21
C SER A 410 -26.14 23.39 3.32
N ALA A 411 -26.87 23.49 4.43
CA ALA A 411 -27.30 22.44 5.38
C ALA A 411 -26.27 21.40 5.89
N ALA A 412 -25.63 21.71 7.02
CA ALA A 412 -25.07 20.70 7.92
C ALA A 412 -26.21 20.01 8.69
N ALA A 413 -26.31 18.69 8.55
CA ALA A 413 -27.21 17.86 9.34
C ALA A 413 -26.75 17.82 10.80
N ALA A 414 -27.62 18.24 11.72
CA ALA A 414 -27.37 18.20 13.15
C ALA A 414 -27.47 16.76 13.67
N GLU A 415 -26.35 16.20 14.14
CA GLU A 415 -26.33 14.92 14.87
C GLU A 415 -26.89 15.11 16.29
N ALA A 416 -27.90 14.31 16.64
CA ALA A 416 -28.52 14.30 17.96
C ALA A 416 -27.72 13.42 18.96
N PRO A 417 -27.64 13.81 20.25
CA PRO A 417 -26.88 13.06 21.25
C PRO A 417 -27.60 11.77 21.67
N THR A 418 -27.00 10.61 21.37
CA THR A 418 -27.48 9.30 21.85
C THR A 418 -26.90 8.95 23.22
N ASN A 419 -27.75 8.87 24.25
CA ASN A 419 -27.41 8.38 25.59
C ASN A 419 -27.07 6.88 25.56
N ARG A 420 -25.87 6.50 26.02
CA ARG A 420 -25.40 5.11 26.11
C ARG A 420 -25.76 4.47 27.45
N THR A 421 -26.60 3.44 27.44
CA THR A 421 -26.83 2.53 28.58
C THR A 421 -25.92 1.30 28.46
N SER A 422 -25.11 1.05 29.50
CA SER A 422 -24.14 -0.05 29.54
C SER A 422 -24.76 -1.37 29.99
N GLY A 423 -24.43 -2.46 29.29
CA GLY A 423 -24.04 -3.71 29.95
C GLY A 423 -25.07 -4.82 30.06
N LEU A 424 -25.79 -5.18 28.99
CA LEU A 424 -26.38 -6.52 28.82
C LEU A 424 -26.28 -6.89 27.33
N GLY A 425 -25.83 -8.12 27.01
CA GLY A 425 -25.64 -8.56 25.63
C GLY A 425 -26.94 -8.51 24.80
N PRO A 426 -26.84 -8.39 23.46
CA PRO A 426 -27.99 -8.12 22.58
C PRO A 426 -29.12 -9.17 22.67
N ALA A 427 -28.83 -10.40 23.10
CA ALA A 427 -29.82 -11.47 23.20
C ALA A 427 -30.78 -11.38 24.41
N VAL A 428 -30.49 -10.56 25.42
CA VAL A 428 -31.42 -10.34 26.55
C VAL A 428 -32.39 -9.20 26.22
N GLN A 429 -32.08 -8.39 25.22
CA GLN A 429 -32.85 -7.20 24.85
C GLN A 429 -33.87 -7.44 23.73
N CYS A 430 -33.77 -8.54 22.96
CA CYS A 430 -34.74 -8.88 21.90
C CYS A 430 -36.14 -9.21 22.42
N VAL A 431 -36.31 -9.38 23.72
CA VAL A 431 -37.62 -9.39 24.38
C VAL A 431 -37.69 -8.19 25.32
N GLY A 432 -38.11 -7.04 24.79
CA GLY A 432 -38.45 -5.88 25.60
C GLY A 432 -39.81 -6.09 26.25
N TYR A 433 -40.00 -5.63 27.49
CA TYR A 433 -41.32 -5.62 28.11
C TYR A 433 -41.83 -4.17 28.11
N GLN A 434 -42.88 -3.89 27.33
CA GLN A 434 -43.62 -2.64 27.43
C GLN A 434 -44.85 -2.92 28.29
N GLY A 435 -44.72 -2.68 29.60
CA GLY A 435 -45.69 -3.16 30.59
C GLY A 435 -45.54 -4.67 30.87
N SER A 436 -46.64 -5.38 31.04
CA SER A 436 -46.68 -6.84 31.29
C SER A 436 -46.69 -7.71 30.03
N LYS A 437 -46.63 -7.10 28.83
CA LYS A 437 -46.60 -7.82 27.56
C LYS A 437 -45.16 -7.89 27.01
N PRO A 438 -44.67 -9.08 26.67
CA PRO A 438 -43.40 -9.22 25.96
C PRO A 438 -43.57 -8.71 24.52
N LEU A 439 -42.74 -7.75 24.13
CA LEU A 439 -42.55 -7.29 22.76
C LEU A 439 -41.25 -7.89 22.24
N SER A 440 -41.38 -8.71 21.20
CA SER A 440 -40.25 -9.19 20.44
C SER A 440 -39.78 -8.11 19.48
N SER A 441 -38.53 -7.70 19.63
CA SER A 441 -37.86 -6.81 18.67
C SER A 441 -36.90 -7.63 17.83
N ARG A 442 -36.82 -7.32 16.54
CA ARG A 442 -35.80 -7.89 15.66
C ARG A 442 -34.41 -7.67 16.26
N PRO A 443 -33.50 -8.67 16.19
CA PRO A 443 -32.13 -8.49 16.67
C PRO A 443 -31.49 -7.21 16.13
N GLU A 444 -31.72 -6.86 14.86
CA GLU A 444 -31.24 -5.63 14.23
C GLU A 444 -31.89 -4.34 14.75
N GLN A 445 -33.12 -4.38 15.27
CA GLN A 445 -33.81 -3.19 15.80
C GLN A 445 -33.36 -2.83 17.22
N LEU A 446 -32.56 -3.69 17.87
CA LEU A 446 -32.00 -3.38 19.17
C LEU A 446 -30.97 -2.25 19.05
N SER A 447 -31.08 -1.27 19.96
CA SER A 447 -30.10 -0.20 20.10
C SER A 447 -28.71 -0.79 20.30
N GLY A 448 -27.86 -0.72 19.27
CA GLY A 448 -26.53 -1.32 19.27
C GLY A 448 -26.32 -2.52 18.35
N ALA A 449 -27.38 -3.16 17.85
CA ALA A 449 -27.28 -4.38 17.04
C ALA A 449 -27.34 -4.12 15.52
N ALA A 450 -28.08 -3.11 15.08
CA ALA A 450 -27.87 -2.48 13.76
C ALA A 450 -26.71 -1.47 13.75
N GLN A 451 -26.25 -1.02 14.93
CA GLN A 451 -24.97 -0.31 14.98
C GLN A 451 -23.89 -1.31 14.60
N ALA A 452 -23.36 -1.16 13.39
CA ALA A 452 -22.19 -1.88 12.91
C ALA A 452 -21.19 -1.96 14.07
N ALA A 453 -20.77 -3.19 14.44
CA ALA A 453 -19.90 -3.46 15.58
C ALA A 453 -18.94 -2.29 15.82
N ASN A 454 -19.22 -1.52 16.89
CA ASN A 454 -18.80 -0.14 17.16
C ASN A 454 -17.64 0.36 16.30
N GLU A 455 -17.73 1.58 15.74
CA GLU A 455 -16.56 2.35 15.23
C GLU A 455 -15.37 2.37 16.21
N ALA A 456 -15.62 2.11 17.50
CA ALA A 456 -14.58 1.89 18.51
C ALA A 456 -13.65 0.68 18.22
N LEU A 457 -14.02 -0.27 17.36
CA LEU A 457 -13.16 -1.37 16.88
C LEU A 457 -12.25 -0.95 15.71
N THR A 458 -12.49 0.21 15.11
CA THR A 458 -11.67 0.77 14.04
C THR A 458 -10.89 1.98 14.54
N THR A 459 -10.46 1.97 15.80
CA THR A 459 -9.53 2.98 16.26
C THR A 459 -8.18 2.74 15.57
N PRO A 460 -7.53 3.79 15.04
CA PRO A 460 -6.21 3.68 14.40
C PRO A 460 -5.16 3.07 15.35
N GLU A 461 -5.37 3.20 16.66
CA GLU A 461 -4.58 2.57 17.72
C GLU A 461 -4.49 1.04 17.58
N MET A 462 -5.55 0.38 17.07
CA MET A 462 -5.50 -1.08 16.85
C MET A 462 -4.48 -1.46 15.81
N PHE A 463 -4.17 -0.58 14.84
CA PHE A 463 -3.24 -0.89 13.77
C PHE A 463 -1.81 -0.47 14.04
N GLU A 464 -1.55 0.21 15.16
CA GLU A 464 -0.20 0.63 15.52
C GLU A 464 0.77 -0.57 15.56
N PRO A 465 1.97 -0.47 14.99
CA PRO A 465 2.94 -1.57 14.98
C PRO A 465 3.30 -2.06 16.39
N THR A 466 3.15 -1.19 17.39
CA THR A 466 3.37 -1.49 18.81
C THR A 466 2.37 -2.50 19.36
N THR A 467 1.23 -2.73 18.70
CA THR A 467 0.24 -3.73 19.13
C THR A 467 0.68 -5.18 18.88
N PHE A 468 1.68 -5.41 18.02
CA PHE A 468 2.33 -6.72 17.89
C PHE A 468 3.26 -7.03 19.06
N VAL A 469 3.66 -6.01 19.81
CA VAL A 469 4.46 -6.15 21.02
C VAL A 469 3.51 -6.12 22.22
N PRO A 470 3.51 -7.13 23.11
CA PRO A 470 2.73 -7.07 24.34
C PRO A 470 3.06 -5.78 25.10
N ARG A 471 2.08 -4.88 25.24
CA ARG A 471 2.26 -3.66 26.02
C ARG A 471 2.35 -4.07 27.49
N GLU A 472 3.37 -3.54 28.19
CA GLU A 472 3.38 -3.61 29.64
C GLU A 472 2.08 -2.98 30.16
N LYS A 473 1.49 -3.62 31.16
CA LYS A 473 0.18 -3.24 31.70
C LYS A 473 0.33 -1.89 32.38
N GLU A 474 0.10 -0.81 31.63
CA GLU A 474 0.08 0.55 32.17
C GLU A 474 -0.92 0.61 33.33
N GLU A 475 -0.51 1.20 34.45
CA GLU A 475 -1.39 1.34 35.60
C GLU A 475 -2.63 2.16 35.20
N PRO A 476 -3.84 1.73 35.60
CA PRO A 476 -5.11 2.30 35.11
C PRO A 476 -5.33 3.79 35.42
N GLY A 477 -4.43 4.45 36.16
CA GLY A 477 -4.44 5.89 36.42
C GLY A 477 -3.62 6.76 35.46
N GLN A 478 -2.61 6.21 34.77
CA GLN A 478 -1.66 7.01 33.98
C GLN A 478 -2.10 7.27 32.53
N ARG A 479 -3.16 6.59 32.07
CA ARG A 479 -3.64 6.61 30.69
C ARG A 479 -4.41 7.87 30.29
N ARG A 480 -4.95 8.64 31.24
CA ARG A 480 -5.92 9.72 30.94
C ARG A 480 -5.30 11.09 30.63
N GLU A 481 -4.03 11.33 30.95
CA GLU A 481 -3.40 12.65 30.76
C GLU A 481 -2.23 12.70 29.77
N LYS A 482 -1.73 11.54 29.29
CA LYS A 482 -0.79 11.51 28.16
C LYS A 482 -1.58 11.77 26.86
N LYS A 483 -2.00 13.03 26.69
CA LYS A 483 -2.72 13.56 25.53
C LYS A 483 -2.01 13.12 24.25
N ILE A 484 -2.85 12.79 23.27
CA ILE A 484 -2.64 12.48 21.85
C ILE A 484 -1.65 13.43 21.11
N HIS A 485 -1.14 14.49 21.76
CA HIS A 485 -0.22 15.45 21.15
C HIS A 485 1.25 15.03 21.09
N ASP A 486 1.68 14.01 21.84
CA ASP A 486 3.07 13.49 21.78
C ASP A 486 3.15 12.12 21.10
N VAL A 487 2.34 11.89 20.05
CA VAL A 487 2.64 10.77 19.13
C VAL A 487 4.00 11.06 18.52
N GLN A 488 4.99 10.29 18.98
CA GLN A 488 6.37 10.50 18.62
C GLN A 488 6.51 10.51 17.09
N PRO A 489 7.13 11.54 16.48
CA PRO A 489 7.18 11.69 15.02
C PRO A 489 7.70 10.47 14.26
N TYR A 490 8.50 9.62 14.92
CA TYR A 490 9.03 8.39 14.35
C TYR A 490 8.02 7.24 14.21
N LEU A 491 6.84 7.34 14.84
CA LEU A 491 5.76 6.37 14.70
C LEU A 491 4.90 6.61 13.46
N ARG A 492 5.08 7.75 12.76
CA ARG A 492 4.33 8.04 11.54
C ARG A 492 4.69 7.06 10.42
N PRO A 493 3.70 6.43 9.75
CA PRO A 493 3.97 5.46 8.70
C PRO A 493 4.79 6.08 7.57
N GLY A 494 5.89 5.43 7.20
CA GLY A 494 6.79 5.90 6.13
C GLY A 494 7.87 6.90 6.51
N TYR A 495 7.87 7.43 7.74
CA TYR A 495 8.94 8.33 8.19
C TYR A 495 10.30 7.62 8.27
N VAL A 496 10.32 6.39 8.80
CA VAL A 496 11.54 5.58 8.95
C VAL A 496 12.20 5.27 7.60
N PRO A 497 11.52 4.66 6.60
CA PRO A 497 12.15 4.37 5.31
C PRO A 497 12.59 5.65 4.59
N TRP A 498 11.82 6.74 4.68
CA TRP A 498 12.24 8.04 4.16
C TRP A 498 13.55 8.53 4.77
N ARG A 499 13.67 8.52 6.11
CA ARG A 499 14.87 8.98 6.80
C ARG A 499 16.08 8.13 6.46
N ILE A 500 15.94 6.80 6.40
CA ILE A 500 17.01 5.89 6.00
C ILE A 500 17.47 6.21 4.58
N PHE A 501 16.52 6.35 3.65
CA PHE A 501 16.78 6.67 2.25
C PHE A 501 17.47 8.04 2.08
N CYS A 502 16.95 9.07 2.75
CA CYS A 502 17.49 10.42 2.72
C CYS A 502 18.91 10.48 3.33
N SER A 503 19.12 9.79 4.45
CA SER A 503 20.44 9.72 5.11
C SER A 503 21.46 9.00 4.24
N ALA A 504 21.11 7.84 3.64
CA ALA A 504 21.98 7.10 2.74
C ALA A 504 22.34 7.92 1.49
N THR A 505 21.36 8.58 0.88
CA THR A 505 21.59 9.42 -0.31
C THR A 505 22.44 10.65 0.02
N THR A 506 22.19 11.29 1.17
CA THR A 506 22.98 12.44 1.65
C THR A 506 24.43 12.02 1.90
N LEU A 507 24.65 10.84 2.49
CA LEU A 507 25.99 10.29 2.67
C LEU A 507 26.71 10.12 1.31
N LEU A 508 26.03 9.57 0.31
CA LEU A 508 26.59 9.45 -1.04
C LEU A 508 26.90 10.82 -1.66
N ILE A 509 26.01 11.81 -1.53
CA ILE A 509 26.24 13.18 -1.99
C ILE A 509 27.51 13.75 -1.37
N VAL A 510 27.67 13.62 -0.04
CA VAL A 510 28.86 14.08 0.68
C VAL A 510 30.11 13.36 0.18
N LEU A 511 30.05 12.03 -0.01
CA LEU A 511 31.19 11.25 -0.52
C LEU A 511 31.60 11.69 -1.93
N TRP A 512 30.64 11.92 -2.82
CA TRP A 512 30.90 12.45 -4.17
C TRP A 512 31.52 13.84 -4.11
N TRP A 513 30.98 14.73 -3.27
CA TRP A 513 31.44 16.10 -3.15
C TRP A 513 32.85 16.18 -2.56
N VAL A 514 33.10 15.47 -1.45
CA VAL A 514 34.43 15.38 -0.82
C VAL A 514 35.44 14.80 -1.79
N SER A 515 35.10 13.74 -2.53
CA SER A 515 36.00 13.16 -3.54
C SER A 515 36.32 14.15 -4.66
N GLY A 516 35.33 14.92 -5.12
CA GLY A 516 35.54 15.99 -6.11
C GLY A 516 36.46 17.10 -5.61
N VAL A 517 36.28 17.54 -4.35
CA VAL A 517 37.15 18.55 -3.71
C VAL A 517 38.58 18.02 -3.55
N LEU A 518 38.76 16.76 -3.14
CA LEU A 518 40.08 16.16 -3.03
C LEU A 518 40.78 16.05 -4.40
N MET A 519 40.04 15.69 -5.45
CA MET A 519 40.58 15.69 -6.83
C MET A 519 40.96 17.10 -7.29
N LEU A 520 40.15 18.11 -6.95
CA LEU A 520 40.45 19.51 -7.25
C LEU A 520 41.73 19.98 -6.51
N LEU A 521 41.85 19.70 -5.22
CA LEU A 521 43.05 20.04 -4.44
C LEU A 521 44.31 19.34 -4.99
N GLN A 522 44.19 18.05 -5.33
CA GLN A 522 45.27 17.30 -5.96
C GLN A 522 45.66 17.91 -7.32
N SER A 523 44.70 18.38 -8.10
CA SER A 523 44.95 19.06 -9.37
C SER A 523 45.67 20.40 -9.22
N SER A 524 45.49 21.08 -8.08
CA SER A 524 46.18 22.31 -7.71
C SER A 524 47.56 22.09 -7.08
N GLY A 525 48.05 20.84 -7.04
CA GLY A 525 49.33 20.49 -6.42
C GLY A 525 49.29 20.34 -4.90
N LEU A 526 48.11 20.46 -4.27
CA LEU A 526 47.93 20.25 -2.84
C LEU A 526 47.64 18.78 -2.56
N THR A 527 48.66 18.01 -2.22
CA THR A 527 48.50 16.61 -1.79
C THR A 527 48.03 16.54 -0.33
N ALA A 528 46.76 16.88 -0.09
CA ALA A 528 46.18 16.91 1.26
C ALA A 528 46.14 15.53 1.94
N LEU A 529 46.06 14.45 1.15
CA LEU A 529 46.03 13.06 1.63
C LEU A 529 47.07 12.25 0.87
N ARG A 530 48.34 12.33 1.29
CA ARG A 530 49.37 11.40 0.82
C ARG A 530 49.18 10.07 1.53
N VAL A 531 48.28 9.24 1.03
CA VAL A 531 48.20 7.84 1.47
C VAL A 531 49.45 7.15 0.95
N ALA A 532 50.35 6.76 1.86
CA ALA A 532 51.52 5.97 1.50
C ALA A 532 51.02 4.70 0.81
N PRO A 533 51.50 4.35 -0.40
CA PRO A 533 51.09 3.12 -1.04
C PRO A 533 51.46 1.95 -0.13
N LEU A 534 50.45 1.15 0.25
CA LEU A 534 50.63 0.01 1.17
C LEU A 534 51.49 -1.10 0.56
N LEU A 535 51.65 -1.11 -0.75
CA LEU A 535 52.58 -1.96 -1.46
C LEU A 535 53.73 -1.08 -1.96
N PRO A 536 54.99 -1.43 -1.65
CA PRO A 536 56.13 -0.81 -2.30
C PRO A 536 55.90 -0.93 -3.81
N GLU A 537 55.82 0.21 -4.49
CA GLU A 537 55.83 0.23 -5.95
C GLU A 537 57.06 -0.59 -6.35
N PRO A 538 56.91 -1.72 -7.05
CA PRO A 538 58.08 -2.42 -7.57
C PRO A 538 58.83 -1.34 -8.34
N ARG A 539 60.10 -1.10 -7.99
CA ARG A 539 60.97 -0.21 -8.76
C ARG A 539 61.07 -0.81 -10.14
N ILE A 540 60.13 -0.48 -11.01
CA ILE A 540 60.26 -0.72 -12.43
C ILE A 540 61.33 0.28 -12.82
N GLU A 541 62.58 -0.18 -12.84
CA GLU A 541 63.71 0.57 -13.38
C GLU A 541 63.44 0.82 -14.86
N PHE A 542 62.61 1.81 -15.17
CA PHE A 542 62.36 2.31 -16.53
C PHE A 542 63.61 2.97 -17.16
N GLY A 543 64.80 2.73 -16.59
CA GLY A 543 66.03 3.46 -16.86
C GLY A 543 67.03 2.79 -17.81
N GLN A 544 66.86 1.54 -18.25
CA GLN A 544 67.89 0.92 -19.13
C GLN A 544 67.38 0.21 -20.41
N ASP A 545 66.13 -0.28 -20.47
CA ASP A 545 65.72 -1.11 -21.62
C ASP A 545 65.04 -0.37 -22.79
N PHE A 546 64.55 0.85 -22.61
CA PHE A 546 64.03 1.63 -23.75
C PHE A 546 65.13 2.04 -24.75
N SER A 547 66.38 2.15 -24.28
CA SER A 547 67.58 2.30 -25.11
C SER A 547 67.83 1.06 -25.98
N VAL A 548 67.51 -0.14 -25.49
CA VAL A 548 67.72 -1.40 -26.23
C VAL A 548 66.66 -1.55 -27.34
N MET A 549 65.43 -1.11 -27.10
CA MET A 549 64.36 -1.21 -28.10
C MET A 549 64.50 -0.15 -29.22
N GLN A 550 64.99 1.06 -28.93
CA GLN A 550 65.40 2.02 -29.97
C GLN A 550 66.67 1.56 -30.74
N ALA A 551 67.62 0.88 -30.08
CA ALA A 551 68.76 0.26 -30.76
C ALA A 551 68.34 -0.90 -31.68
N CYS A 552 67.34 -1.70 -31.27
CA CYS A 552 66.86 -2.84 -32.07
C CYS A 552 66.07 -2.39 -33.32
N CYS A 553 65.28 -1.31 -33.22
CA CYS A 553 64.63 -0.71 -34.38
C CYS A 553 65.61 0.00 -35.35
N ARG A 554 66.73 0.56 -34.86
CA ARG A 554 67.82 1.03 -35.75
C ARG A 554 68.56 -0.12 -36.43
N CYS A 555 68.62 -1.31 -35.84
CA CYS A 555 69.29 -2.48 -36.42
C CYS A 555 68.44 -3.17 -37.51
N ARG A 556 67.10 -3.03 -37.49
CA ARG A 556 66.22 -3.64 -38.50
C ARG A 556 66.23 -2.93 -39.86
N ARG A 557 66.75 -1.69 -39.96
CA ARG A 557 66.93 -0.97 -41.24
C ARG A 557 68.25 -1.28 -41.96
N ARG A 558 69.12 -2.14 -41.39
CA ARG A 558 70.41 -2.55 -42.00
C ARG A 558 70.54 -4.05 -42.27
N ARG A 559 69.50 -4.87 -42.07
CA ARG A 559 69.54 -6.32 -42.38
C ARG A 559 68.75 -6.65 -43.65
N HIS A 560 69.33 -6.32 -44.81
CA HIS A 560 69.03 -7.03 -46.06
C HIS A 560 70.13 -8.01 -46.49
N ARG A 561 71.21 -8.15 -45.73
CA ARG A 561 72.21 -9.21 -45.92
C ARG A 561 72.78 -9.60 -44.56
N CYS A 562 72.33 -10.73 -44.02
CA CYS A 562 73.15 -11.67 -43.24
C CYS A 562 72.23 -12.80 -42.73
N HIS A 563 72.40 -13.97 -43.33
CA HIS A 563 72.00 -15.26 -42.76
C HIS A 563 72.83 -15.48 -41.48
N CYS A 564 72.22 -15.31 -40.30
CA CYS A 564 72.76 -15.88 -39.07
C CYS A 564 71.65 -16.59 -38.31
N ARG A 565 71.82 -17.92 -38.19
CA ARG A 565 71.15 -18.78 -37.21
C ARG A 565 71.43 -18.22 -35.82
N CYS A 566 70.40 -17.76 -35.12
CA CYS A 566 70.43 -17.67 -33.66
C CYS A 566 69.39 -18.64 -33.09
N ARG A 567 69.89 -19.66 -32.40
CA ARG A 567 69.14 -20.47 -31.45
C ARG A 567 68.70 -19.56 -30.30
N CYS A 568 67.41 -19.47 -30.02
CA CYS A 568 66.90 -18.97 -28.76
C CYS A 568 66.81 -20.13 -27.76
N ARG A 569 67.39 -19.93 -26.58
CA ARG A 569 67.02 -20.61 -25.33
C ARG A 569 65.98 -19.76 -24.63
#